data_AF-A0A351BNE3-F1
#
_entry.id   AF-A0A351BNE3-F1
#
_cell.length_a   1.000
_cell.length_b   1.000
_cell.length_c   1.000
_cell.angle_alpha   90.00
_cell.angle_beta   90.00
_cell.angle_gamma   90.00
#
_symmetry.space_group_name_H-M   'P 1'
#
loop_
_entity.id
_entity.type
_entity.pdbx_description
1 polymer ?
#
loop_
_entity_poly.entity_id
_entity_poly.type
_entity_poly.pdbx_seq_one_letter_code
_entity_poly.pdbx_strand_id
1 'polypeptide(L)'
;MMPVEKLPPASWLTTLGLGFVSSVFDNIPLTELALKQGGYDWAFLAFAVGFGGSMLWFGSSAGVALANLFPEAKSAGRWLLHGWHVPLAYVGGFYAMLWLTGWIPGTELAVSVGNASAAAAEVAR
;
A
#
# COMPACT_ATOMS: atom_id res chain seq x y z
N MET A 1 -7.89 -16.43 0.67
CA MET A 1 -9.06 -15.95 -0.09
C MET A 1 -9.42 -14.58 0.46
N MET A 2 -9.50 -13.54 -0.39
CA MET A 2 -9.92 -12.21 0.06
C MET A 2 -11.45 -12.17 0.19
N PRO A 3 -12.00 -11.63 1.30
CA PRO A 3 -13.44 -11.69 1.57
C PRO A 3 -14.28 -10.71 0.75
N VAL A 4 -13.68 -9.89 -0.13
CA VAL A 4 -14.34 -8.82 -0.87
C VAL A 4 -14.01 -8.88 -2.36
N GLU A 5 -15.02 -8.66 -3.19
CA GLU A 5 -14.91 -8.66 -4.67
C GLU A 5 -14.53 -7.29 -5.24
N LYS A 6 -14.66 -6.22 -4.45
CA LYS A 6 -14.29 -4.84 -4.82
C LYS A 6 -13.79 -4.06 -3.61
N LEU A 7 -12.88 -3.13 -3.85
CA LEU A 7 -12.44 -2.14 -2.88
C LEU A 7 -13.37 -0.91 -2.92
N PRO A 8 -13.39 -0.07 -1.87
CA PRO A 8 -14.08 1.22 -1.93
C PRO A 8 -13.52 2.10 -3.06
N PRO A 9 -14.21 3.18 -3.46
CA PRO A 9 -13.72 4.11 -4.47
C PRO A 9 -12.32 4.62 -4.14
N ALA A 10 -11.48 4.75 -5.17
CA ALA A 10 -10.10 5.18 -5.02
C ALA A 10 -10.05 6.61 -4.48
N SER A 11 -9.39 6.76 -3.34
CA SER A 11 -9.08 8.04 -2.71
C SER A 11 -7.87 7.85 -1.80
N TRP A 12 -7.20 8.94 -1.44
CA TRP A 12 -6.12 8.89 -0.45
C TRP A 12 -6.62 8.29 0.88
N LEU A 13 -7.86 8.58 1.30
CA LEU A 13 -8.42 8.07 2.55
C LEU A 13 -8.66 6.56 2.49
N THR A 14 -9.24 6.09 1.39
CA THR A 14 -9.41 4.65 1.14
C THR A 14 -8.05 3.95 1.16
N THR A 15 -7.05 4.54 0.50
CA THR A 15 -5.70 3.96 0.38
C THR A 15 -4.96 3.92 1.71
N LEU A 16 -5.12 4.94 2.55
CA LEU A 16 -4.65 4.90 3.93
C LEU A 16 -5.27 3.73 4.71
N GLY A 17 -6.57 3.52 4.56
CA GLY A 17 -7.27 2.38 5.15
C GLY A 17 -6.74 1.03 4.63
N LEU A 18 -6.45 0.92 3.33
CA LEU A 18 -5.91 -0.30 2.73
C LEU A 18 -4.60 -0.75 3.36
N GLY A 19 -3.75 0.15 3.84
CA GLY A 19 -2.53 -0.25 4.53
C GLY A 19 -2.81 -1.02 5.83
N PHE A 20 -3.80 -0.59 6.61
CA PHE A 20 -4.24 -1.33 7.79
C PHE A 20 -4.92 -2.66 7.43
N VAL A 21 -5.68 -2.71 6.34
CA VAL A 21 -6.24 -3.98 5.85
C VAL A 21 -5.11 -4.93 5.42
N SER A 22 -4.06 -4.40 4.80
CA SER A 22 -2.88 -5.16 4.38
C SER A 22 -2.10 -5.76 5.54
N SER A 23 -2.17 -5.19 6.74
CA SER A 23 -1.55 -5.80 7.91
C SER A 23 -2.20 -7.13 8.32
N VAL A 24 -3.42 -7.41 7.83
CA VAL A 24 -4.21 -8.59 8.21
C VAL A 24 -4.36 -9.59 7.07
N PHE A 25 -4.55 -9.12 5.83
CA PHE A 25 -5.00 -9.94 4.70
C PHE A 25 -3.95 -10.23 3.62
N ASP A 26 -2.69 -9.84 3.84
CA ASP A 26 -1.57 -9.91 2.87
C ASP A 26 -1.65 -8.82 1.78
N ASN A 27 -0.50 -8.41 1.26
CA ASN A 27 -0.36 -7.33 0.29
C ASN A 27 -0.64 -7.78 -1.16
N ILE A 28 -0.35 -9.04 -1.50
CA ILE A 28 -0.49 -9.56 -2.88
C ILE A 28 -1.96 -9.48 -3.35
N PRO A 29 -2.94 -10.04 -2.61
CA PRO A 29 -4.32 -10.03 -3.06
C PRO A 29 -4.87 -8.60 -3.13
N LEU A 30 -4.59 -7.75 -2.14
CA LEU A 30 -5.06 -6.37 -2.10
C LEU A 30 -4.52 -5.54 -3.27
N THR A 31 -3.24 -5.72 -3.59
CA THR A 31 -2.63 -5.09 -4.75
C THR A 31 -3.35 -5.55 -6.01
N GLU A 32 -3.51 -6.86 -6.21
CA GLU A 32 -4.23 -7.41 -7.37
C GLU A 32 -5.63 -6.82 -7.55
N LEU A 33 -6.39 -6.68 -6.46
CA LEU A 33 -7.75 -6.13 -6.52
C LEU A 33 -7.77 -4.63 -6.83
N ALA A 34 -6.84 -3.87 -6.25
CA ALA A 34 -6.68 -2.45 -6.56
C ALA A 34 -6.27 -2.23 -8.03
N LEU A 35 -5.44 -3.12 -8.58
CA LEU A 35 -5.04 -3.12 -9.99
C LEU A 35 -6.23 -3.39 -10.91
N LYS A 36 -7.03 -4.43 -10.60
CA LYS A 36 -8.23 -4.79 -11.38
C LYS A 36 -9.28 -3.68 -11.34
N GLN A 37 -9.41 -2.99 -10.21
CA GLN A 37 -10.37 -1.90 -10.05
C GLN A 37 -9.91 -0.59 -10.70
N GLY A 38 -8.61 -0.30 -10.66
CA GLY A 38 -8.03 0.94 -11.17
C GLY A 38 -8.39 2.19 -10.35
N GLY A 39 -7.85 3.34 -10.75
CA GLY A 39 -8.13 4.65 -10.15
C GLY A 39 -7.28 5.01 -8.93
N TYR A 40 -6.64 4.05 -8.29
CA TYR A 40 -5.70 4.30 -7.18
C TYR A 40 -4.42 4.99 -7.66
N ASP A 41 -3.94 5.96 -6.88
CA ASP A 41 -2.57 6.46 -7.04
C ASP A 41 -1.59 5.34 -6.70
N TRP A 42 -0.71 5.03 -7.64
CA TRP A 42 0.25 3.94 -7.54
C TRP A 42 1.29 4.13 -6.45
N ALA A 43 1.78 5.35 -6.25
CA ALA A 43 2.78 5.62 -5.24
C ALA A 43 2.20 5.40 -3.84
N PHE A 44 0.99 5.92 -3.61
CA PHE A 44 0.29 5.74 -2.34
C PHE A 44 -0.18 4.31 -2.13
N LEU A 45 -0.66 3.63 -3.17
CA LEU A 45 -1.06 2.22 -3.08
C LEU A 45 0.13 1.34 -2.72
N ALA A 46 1.27 1.51 -3.41
CA ALA A 46 2.49 0.75 -3.14
C ALA A 46 3.02 1.00 -1.72
N PHE A 47 3.03 2.26 -1.27
CA PHE A 47 3.36 2.61 0.11
C PHE A 47 2.39 1.95 1.10
N ALA A 48 1.09 2.04 0.84
CA ALA A 48 0.05 1.51 1.72
C ALA A 48 0.16 0.01 1.92
N VAL A 49 0.14 -0.77 0.84
CA VAL A 49 0.17 -2.25 0.93
C VAL A 49 1.55 -2.78 1.33
N GLY A 50 2.63 -2.10 0.92
CA GLY A 50 4.00 -2.49 1.28
C GLY A 50 4.30 -2.24 2.75
N PHE A 51 4.14 -0.99 3.19
CA PHE A 51 4.41 -0.61 4.59
C PHE A 51 3.37 -1.23 5.53
N GLY A 52 2.09 -1.17 5.17
CA GLY A 52 0.97 -1.66 5.96
C GLY A 52 1.10 -3.12 6.37
N GLY A 53 1.57 -3.99 5.46
CA GLY A 53 1.85 -5.40 5.75
C GLY A 53 2.86 -5.64 6.89
N SER A 54 3.66 -4.64 7.27
CA SER A 54 4.66 -4.77 8.34
C SER A 54 4.13 -4.43 9.74
N MET A 55 2.91 -3.89 9.87
CA MET A 55 2.36 -3.50 11.18
C MET A 55 2.07 -4.69 12.10
N LEU A 56 1.86 -5.87 11.53
CA LEU A 56 1.68 -7.14 12.25
C LEU A 56 2.60 -8.20 11.66
N TRP A 57 3.00 -9.15 12.48
CA TRP A 57 3.93 -10.21 12.06
C TRP A 57 3.38 -11.09 10.92
N PHE A 58 2.06 -11.27 10.82
CA PHE A 58 1.47 -12.11 9.78
C PHE A 58 1.06 -11.35 8.51
N GLY A 59 1.15 -10.02 8.50
CA GLY A 59 0.80 -9.19 7.35
C GLY A 59 1.85 -9.19 6.24
N SER A 60 3.01 -9.81 6.47
CA SER A 60 4.10 -9.92 5.49
C SER A 60 4.87 -11.23 5.66
N SER A 61 5.42 -11.75 4.57
CA SER A 61 6.28 -12.94 4.59
C SER A 61 7.51 -12.79 5.49
N ALA A 62 8.09 -11.58 5.55
CA ALA A 62 9.21 -11.26 6.43
C ALA A 62 8.83 -11.36 7.91
N GLY A 63 7.65 -10.83 8.30
CA GLY A 63 7.15 -10.97 9.67
C GLY A 63 6.86 -12.42 10.03
N VAL A 64 6.29 -13.21 9.10
CA VAL A 64 6.01 -14.64 9.33
C VAL A 64 7.32 -15.41 9.51
N ALA A 65 8.34 -15.11 8.70
CA ALA A 65 9.66 -15.71 8.85
C ALA A 65 10.27 -15.38 10.22
N LEU A 66 10.20 -14.12 10.67
CA LEU A 66 10.70 -13.70 11.97
C LEU A 66 9.95 -14.41 13.11
N ALA A 67 8.63 -14.48 13.04
CA ALA A 67 7.80 -15.11 14.06
C ALA A 67 8.00 -16.64 14.14
N ASN A 68 8.48 -17.27 13.08
CA ASN A 68 8.89 -18.68 13.11
C ASN A 68 10.26 -18.89 13.78
N LEU A 69 11.17 -17.91 13.69
CA LEU A 69 12.45 -17.93 14.40
C LEU A 69 12.29 -17.56 15.89
N PHE A 70 11.40 -16.62 16.19
CA PHE A 70 11.11 -16.12 17.53
C PHE A 70 9.61 -16.27 17.83
N PRO A 71 9.17 -17.41 18.38
CA PRO A 71 7.75 -17.70 18.64
C PRO A 71 7.05 -16.66 19.52
N GLU A 72 7.79 -15.95 20.38
CA GLU A 72 7.30 -14.88 21.23
C GLU A 72 6.71 -13.72 20.42
N ALA A 73 7.18 -13.54 19.18
CA ALA A 73 6.71 -12.52 18.27
C ALA A 73 5.31 -12.81 17.68
N LYS A 74 4.79 -14.04 17.82
CA LYS A 74 3.44 -14.41 17.35
C LYS A 74 2.31 -13.74 18.13
N SER A 75 2.59 -13.12 19.28
CA SER A 75 1.60 -12.32 20.00
C SER A 75 1.39 -10.98 19.30
N ALA A 76 0.24 -10.80 18.66
CA ALA A 76 -0.12 -9.55 17.98
C ALA A 76 -0.10 -8.35 18.95
N GLY A 77 -0.57 -8.54 20.19
CA GLY A 77 -0.54 -7.49 21.21
C GLY A 77 0.88 -7.08 21.60
N ARG A 78 1.78 -8.04 21.81
CA ARG A 78 3.20 -7.74 22.11
C ARG A 78 3.91 -7.13 20.91
N TRP A 79 3.62 -7.61 19.70
CA TRP A 79 4.14 -7.05 18.46
C TRP A 79 3.78 -5.57 18.34
N LEU A 80 2.50 -5.21 18.55
CA LEU A 80 2.06 -3.83 18.51
C LEU A 80 2.60 -3.00 19.68
N LEU A 81 2.65 -3.56 20.90
CA LEU A 81 3.16 -2.85 22.07
C LEU A 81 4.63 -2.45 21.91
N HIS A 82 5.47 -3.36 21.41
CA HIS A 82 6.90 -3.11 21.21
C HIS A 82 7.20 -2.47 19.85
N GLY A 83 6.36 -2.71 18.85
CA GLY A 83 6.44 -2.19 17.49
C GLY A 83 5.54 -0.98 17.22
N TRP A 84 5.06 -0.27 18.26
CA TRP A 84 4.07 0.81 18.14
C TRP A 84 4.50 1.94 17.18
N HIS A 85 5.80 2.11 16.99
CA HIS A 85 6.38 3.09 16.09
C HIS A 85 6.11 2.76 14.61
N VAL A 86 5.85 1.50 14.26
CA VAL A 86 5.55 1.07 12.88
C VAL A 86 4.22 1.67 12.40
N PRO A 87 3.06 1.45 13.05
CA PRO A 87 1.81 2.08 12.63
C PRO A 87 1.86 3.61 12.72
N LEU A 88 2.61 4.18 13.66
CA LEU A 88 2.80 5.64 13.73
C LEU A 88 3.61 6.17 12.53
N ALA A 89 4.71 5.50 12.19
CA ALA A 89 5.54 5.83 11.03
C ALA A 89 4.79 5.64 9.71
N TYR A 90 3.89 4.65 9.62
CA TYR A 90 3.00 4.49 8.49
C TYR A 90 2.15 5.74 8.27
N VAL A 91 1.42 6.17 9.31
CA VAL A 91 0.54 7.33 9.23
C VAL A 91 1.37 8.59 8.91
N GLY A 92 2.48 8.79 9.63
CA GLY A 92 3.36 9.94 9.41
C GLY A 92 3.95 9.98 8.00
N GLY A 93 4.44 8.85 7.48
CA GLY A 93 4.98 8.73 6.13
C GLY A 93 3.92 8.92 5.04
N PHE A 94 2.72 8.38 5.25
CA PHE A 94 1.60 8.57 4.32
C PHE A 94 1.22 10.05 4.22
N TYR A 95 1.09 10.73 5.36
CA TYR A 95 0.83 12.17 5.35
C TYR A 95 2.01 12.94 4.76
N ALA A 96 3.25 12.60 5.07
CA ALA A 96 4.41 13.24 4.44
C ALA A 96 4.36 13.14 2.91
N MET A 97 4.04 11.97 2.35
CA MET A 97 3.79 11.83 0.91
C MET A 97 2.65 12.71 0.44
N LEU A 98 1.49 12.68 1.12
CA LEU A 98 0.32 13.49 0.77
C LEU A 98 0.65 15.00 0.74
N TRP A 99 1.42 15.48 1.72
CA TRP A 99 1.84 16.87 1.82
C TRP A 99 2.87 17.26 0.74
N LEU A 100 3.79 16.36 0.37
CA LEU A 100 4.86 16.63 -0.57
C LEU A 100 4.44 16.50 -2.04
N THR A 101 3.63 15.49 -2.37
CA THR A 101 3.29 15.14 -3.76
C THR A 101 1.83 15.39 -4.10
N GLY A 102 0.95 15.52 -3.10
CA GLY A 102 -0.49 15.40 -3.32
C GLY A 102 -0.89 13.99 -3.73
N TRP A 103 -2.18 13.81 -4.03
CA TRP A 103 -2.75 12.56 -4.54
C TRP A 103 -3.01 12.69 -6.05
N ILE A 104 -2.47 11.77 -6.85
CA ILE A 104 -2.61 11.74 -8.31
C ILE A 104 -3.31 10.43 -8.69
N PRO A 105 -4.61 10.47 -9.04
CA PRO A 105 -5.33 9.26 -9.46
C PRO A 105 -4.57 8.50 -10.55
N GLY A 106 -4.49 7.17 -10.44
CA GLY A 106 -3.69 6.35 -11.36
C GLY A 106 -4.12 6.47 -12.84
N THR A 107 -5.36 6.87 -13.09
CA THR A 107 -5.86 7.19 -14.44
C THR A 107 -5.18 8.42 -15.03
N GLU A 108 -4.93 9.47 -14.23
CA GLU A 108 -4.29 10.70 -14.68
C GLU A 108 -2.80 10.48 -14.96
N LEU A 109 -2.12 9.71 -14.10
CA LEU A 109 -0.71 9.37 -14.32
C LEU A 109 -0.51 8.56 -15.61
N ALA A 110 -1.39 7.59 -15.88
CA ALA A 110 -1.35 6.81 -17.11
C ALA A 110 -1.54 7.68 -18.38
N VAL A 111 -2.48 8.64 -18.34
CA VAL A 111 -2.69 9.60 -19.42
C VAL A 111 -1.48 10.51 -19.61
N SER A 112 -0.90 11.01 -18.52
CA SER A 112 0.30 11.86 -18.56
C SER A 112 1.48 11.14 -19.19
N VAL A 113 1.74 9.89 -18.79
CA VAL A 113 2.85 9.07 -19.35
C VAL A 113 2.61 8.78 -20.83
N GLY A 114 1.38 8.45 -21.22
CA GLY A 114 1.03 8.22 -22.63
C GLY A 114 1.25 9.46 -23.50
N ASN A 115 0.84 10.64 -23.03
CA ASN A 115 1.05 11.90 -23.75
C ASN A 115 2.53 12.24 -23.87
N ALA A 116 3.32 12.03 -22.81
CA ALA A 116 4.77 12.24 -22.83
C ALA A 116 5.48 11.30 -23.82
N SER A 117 5.08 10.02 -23.88
CA SER A 117 5.68 9.06 -24.81
C SER A 117 5.33 9.38 -26.28
N ALA A 118 4.10 9.85 -26.54
CA ALA A 118 3.67 10.26 -27.87
C ALA A 118 4.44 11.49 -28.37
N ALA A 119 4.59 12.51 -27.51
CA ALA A 119 5.36 13.72 -27.83
C ALA A 119 6.85 13.41 -28.11
N ALA A 120 7.46 12.51 -27.32
CA ALA A 120 8.84 12.08 -27.55
C ALA A 120 9.01 11.33 -28.90
N ALA A 121 8.01 10.54 -29.30
CA ALA A 121 8.03 9.84 -30.59
C ALA A 121 7.84 10.79 -31.79
N GLU A 122 7.17 11.92 -31.61
CA GLU A 122 6.98 12.93 -32.65
C GLU A 122 8.25 13.79 -32.86
N VAL A 123 8.96 14.13 -31.78
CA VAL A 123 10.26 14.84 -31.86
C VAL A 123 11.36 13.98 -32.51
N ALA A 124 11.22 12.65 -32.46
CA ALA A 124 12.18 11.70 -33.04
C ALA A 124 11.95 11.40 -34.53
N ARG A 125 10.92 11.98 -35.17
CA ARG A 125 10.64 11.86 -36.61
C ARG A 125 11.13 13.08 -37.37
#